data_AF-A0A949W166-F1
#
_entry.id   AF-A0A949W166-F1
#
_cell.length_a   1.000
_cell.length_b   1.000
_cell.length_c   1.000
_cell.angle_alpha   90.00
_cell.angle_beta   90.00
_cell.angle_gamma   90.00
#
_symmetry.space_group_name_H-M   'P 1'
#
loop_
_entity.id
_entity.type
_entity.pdbx_description
1 polymer ?
#
loop_
_entity_poly.entity_id
_entity_poly.type
_entity_poly.pdbx_seq_one_letter_code
_entity_poly.pdbx_strand_id
1 'polypeptide(L)' 'MAAFMIRARFGITVGQTFPYPSAIAAFQDVSASSGFFPYVQKMKQLGITSGCTATAYCPDAPTTRGQMAVFLIRALFTP' A
#
# COMPACT_ATOMS: atom_id res chain seq x y z
N MET A 1 0.19 -6.51 4.84
CA MET A 1 0.49 -6.78 3.41
C MET A 1 1.28 -5.69 2.71
N ALA A 2 1.06 -4.40 3.01
CA ALA A 2 1.58 -3.31 2.18
C ALA A 2 3.11 -3.24 2.07
N ALA A 3 3.81 -3.35 3.20
CA ALA A 3 5.26 -3.33 3.22
C ALA A 3 5.88 -4.47 2.40
N PHE A 4 5.27 -5.66 2.39
CA PHE A 4 5.76 -6.80 1.63
C PHE A 4 5.62 -6.59 0.11
N MET A 5 4.47 -6.08 -0.36
CA MET A 5 4.25 -5.78 -1.78
C MET A 5 5.25 -4.74 -2.31
N ILE A 6 5.47 -3.66 -1.55
CA ILE A 6 6.38 -2.59 -1.97
C ILE A 6 7.84 -3.04 -1.91
N ARG A 7 8.22 -3.81 -0.89
CA ARG A 7 9.56 -4.42 -0.81
C ARG A 7 9.80 -5.42 -1.93
N ALA A 8 8.79 -6.18 -2.34
CA ALA A 8 8.90 -7.12 -3.46
C ALA A 8 9.14 -6.39 -4.80
N ARG A 9 8.54 -5.23 -5.02
CA ARG A 9 8.71 -4.44 -6.26
C ARG A 9 10.02 -3.65 -6.31
N PHE A 10 10.40 -3.00 -5.20
CA PHE A 10 11.55 -2.07 -5.19
C PHE A 10 12.83 -2.63 -4.54
N GLY A 11 12.75 -3.81 -3.91
CA GLY A 11 13.85 -4.39 -3.14
C GLY A 11 14.08 -3.69 -1.78
N ILE A 12 15.00 -4.25 -0.99
CA ILE A 12 15.40 -3.69 0.32
C ILE A 12 16.39 -2.52 0.20
N THR A 13 16.90 -2.27 -1.02
CA THR A 13 18.02 -1.36 -1.29
C THR A 13 17.63 0.12 -1.38
N VAL A 14 16.34 0.42 -1.59
CA VAL A 14 15.82 1.78 -1.48
C VAL A 14 15.42 1.98 -0.03
N GLY A 15 16.16 2.80 0.72
CA GLY A 15 15.70 3.28 2.02
C GLY A 15 14.27 3.79 1.86
N GLN A 16 13.30 3.15 2.52
CA GLN A 16 11.87 3.25 2.22
C GLN A 16 11.25 4.58 2.70
N THR A 17 11.95 5.69 2.54
CA THR A 17 11.43 7.03 2.76
C THR A 17 10.73 7.49 1.50
N PHE A 18 9.50 7.02 1.31
CA PHE A 18 8.60 7.67 0.36
C PHE A 18 8.08 8.95 1.01
N PRO A 19 8.39 10.14 0.46
CA PRO A 19 8.00 11.41 1.08
C PRO A 19 6.53 11.69 0.77
N TYR A 20 5.63 11.03 1.50
CA TYR A 20 4.20 11.35 1.46
C TYR A 20 3.88 12.36 2.57
N PRO A 21 3.46 13.59 2.24
CA PRO A 21 2.98 14.51 3.24
C PRO A 21 1.70 13.96 3.87
N SER A 22 1.56 14.12 5.19
CA SER A 22 0.38 13.69 5.96
C SER A 22 -0.93 14.34 5.47
N ALA A 23 -0.85 15.48 4.77
CA ALA A 23 -1.98 16.21 4.19
C ALA A 23 -2.60 15.54 2.95
N ILE A 24 -1.90 14.60 2.30
CA ILE A 24 -2.37 13.91 1.08
C ILE A 24 -2.59 12.43 1.40
N ALA A 25 -3.24 12.13 2.53
CA ALA A 25 -3.61 10.76 2.89
C ALA A 25 -4.59 10.20 1.84
N ALA A 26 -4.22 9.12 1.16
CA ALA A 26 -5.10 8.48 0.19
C ALA A 26 -6.22 7.69 0.87
N PHE A 27 -6.07 7.41 2.17
CA PHE A 27 -7.06 6.77 3.01
C PHE A 27 -7.15 7.50 4.35
N GLN A 28 -8.37 7.68 4.86
CA GLN A 28 -8.64 8.42 6.10
C GLN A 28 -8.36 7.61 7.37
N ASP A 29 -8.33 6.27 7.25
CA ASP A 29 -8.17 5.33 8.35
C ASP A 29 -6.71 4.90 8.58
N VAL A 30 -5.76 5.44 7.81
CA VAL A 30 -4.32 5.19 7.99
C VAL A 30 -3.66 6.46 8.49
N SER A 31 -3.29 6.47 9.77
CA SER A 31 -2.60 7.61 10.36
C SER A 31 -1.21 7.80 9.77
N ALA A 32 -0.79 9.06 9.58
CA ALA A 32 0.56 9.40 9.13
C ALA A 32 1.67 8.99 10.12
N SER A 33 1.31 8.78 11.39
CA SER A 33 2.21 8.25 12.43
C SER A 33 2.44 6.74 12.31
N SER A 34 1.63 6.03 11.52
CA SER A 34 1.81 4.59 11.33
C SER A 34 3.01 4.30 10.43
N GLY A 35 3.84 3.33 10.82
CA GLY A 35 4.97 2.88 9.98
C GLY A 35 4.53 2.29 8.64
N PHE A 36 3.24 1.97 8.48
CA PHE A 36 2.66 1.43 7.24
C PHE A 36 2.17 2.52 6.28
N PHE A 37 1.96 3.75 6.75
CA PHE A 37 1.49 4.88 5.96
C PHE A 37 2.20 5.02 4.61
N PRO A 38 3.55 5.12 4.54
CA PRO A 38 4.21 5.34 3.26
C PRO A 38 4.03 4.18 2.28
N TYR A 39 3.92 2.95 2.78
CA TYR A 39 3.71 1.78 1.94
C TYR A 39 2.30 1.72 1.37
N VAL A 40 1.29 2.02 2.19
CA VAL A 40 -0.11 2.05 1.76
C VAL A 40 -0.33 3.15 0.71
N GLN A 41 0.26 4.32 0.95
CA GLN A 41 0.24 5.44 0.01
C GLN A 41 0.89 5.07 -1.32
N LYS A 42 2.06 4.42 -1.28
CA LYS A 42 2.73 3.94 -2.49
C LYS A 42 1.91 2.90 -3.24
N MET A 43 1.27 1.97 -2.53
CA MET A 43 0.40 0.98 -3.16
C MET A 43 -0.78 1.61 -3.89
N LYS A 44 -1.40 2.65 -3.32
CA LYS A 44 -2.49 3.38 -3.98
C LYS A 44 -1.98 4.15 -5.19
N GLN A 45 -0.84 4.83 -5.07
CA GLN A 45 -0.21 5.57 -6.18
C GLN A 45 0.10 4.65 -7.36
N LEU A 46 0.57 3.43 -7.09
CA LEU A 46 0.88 2.42 -8.11
C LEU A 46 -0.36 1.66 -8.60
N GLY A 47 -1.55 1.98 -8.11
CA GLY A 47 -2.78 1.27 -8.49
C GLY A 47 -2.84 -0.19 -8.03
N ILE A 48 -2.00 -0.59 -7.06
CA ILE A 48 -1.98 -1.97 -6.55
C ILE A 48 -3.24 -2.23 -5.72
N THR A 49 -3.64 -1.26 -4.90
CA THR A 49 -4.84 -1.33 -4.06
C THR A 49 -5.72 -0.10 -4.21
N SER A 50 -7.03 -0.32 -4.25
CA SER A 50 -8.05 0.73 -4.20
C SER A 50 -8.51 1.05 -2.78
N GLY A 51 -8.18 0.22 -1.79
CA GLY A 51 -8.81 0.22 -0.47
C GLY A 51 -10.02 -0.71 -0.39
N CYS A 52 -10.55 -0.88 0.82
CA CYS A 52 -11.82 -1.59 1.05
C CYS A 52 -13.00 -0.73 0.60
N THR A 53 -12.92 0.58 0.80
CA THR A 53 -13.85 1.58 0.27
C THR A 53 -13.08 2.65 -0.50
N ALA A 54 -13.79 3.63 -1.07
CA ALA A 54 -13.15 4.74 -1.77
C ALA A 54 -12.23 5.57 -0.85
N THR A 55 -12.49 5.58 0.46
CA THR A 55 -11.79 6.43 1.44
C THR A 55 -11.08 5.65 2.55
N ALA A 56 -11.30 4.34 2.67
CA ALA A 56 -10.72 3.51 3.73
C ALA A 56 -9.90 2.33 3.19
N TYR A 57 -8.78 2.05 3.85
CA TYR A 57 -7.90 0.93 3.57
C TYR A 57 -8.30 -0.36 4.31
N CYS A 58 -8.93 -0.24 5.47
CA CYS A 58 -9.29 -1.29 6.42
C CYS A 58 -8.09 -2.18 6.80
N PRO A 59 -7.12 -1.66 7.58
CA PRO A 59 -5.89 -2.38 7.92
C PRO A 59 -6.11 -3.67 8.70
N ASP A 60 -7.17 -3.74 9.51
CA ASP A 60 -7.51 -4.89 10.36
C ASP A 60 -8.34 -5.96 9.62
N ALA A 61 -8.81 -5.65 8.41
CA ALA A 61 -9.60 -6.61 7.63
C ALA A 61 -8.69 -7.72 7.08
N PRO A 62 -9.05 -9.01 7.28
CA PRO A 62 -8.26 -10.10 6.76
C PRO A 62 -8.30 -10.09 5.22
N THR A 63 -7.12 -10.10 4.61
CA THR A 63 -6.99 -10.23 3.16
C THR A 63 -7.06 -11.70 2.75
N THR A 64 -7.96 -12.05 1.83
CA THR A 64 -8.08 -13.43 1.34
C THR A 64 -6.90 -13.81 0.44
N ARG A 65 -6.61 -15.11 0.29
CA ARG A 65 -5.54 -15.60 -0.61
C ARG A 65 -5.76 -15.14 -2.05
N GLY A 66 -7.01 -15.06 -2.51
CA GLY A 66 -7.36 -14.54 -3.83
C GLY A 66 -7.03 -13.06 -3.99
N GLN A 67 -7.33 -12.24 -2.99
CA GLN A 67 -6.98 -10.82 -2.99
C GLN A 67 -5.44 -10.62 -3.00
N MET A 68 -4.71 -11.43 -2.23
CA MET A 68 -3.24 -11.39 -2.23
C MET A 68 -2.64 -11.74 -3.61
N ALA A 69 -3.20 -12.73 -4.32
CA ALA A 69 -2.74 -13.07 -5.67
C ALA A 69 -2.92 -11.90 -6.65
N VAL A 70 -4.03 -11.19 -6.56
CA VAL A 70 -4.28 -9.99 -7.38
C VAL A 70 -3.29 -8.88 -7.04
N PHE A 71 -2.98 -8.66 -5.75
CA PHE A 71 -1.98 -7.66 -5.36
C PHE A 71 -0.58 -8.00 -5.88
N LEU A 72 -0.19 -9.28 -5.88
CA LEU A 72 1.08 -9.71 -6.44
C LEU A 72 1.17 -9.44 -7.94
N ILE A 73 0.13 -9.81 -8.71
CA ILE A 73 0.10 -9.56 -10.15
C ILE A 73 0.15 -8.05 -10.43
N ARG A 74 -0.64 -7.25 -9.71
CA ARG A 74 -0.60 -5.79 -9.87
C ARG A 74 0.77 -5.23 -9.51
N ALA A 75 1.35 -5.65 -8.40
CA ALA A 75 2.67 -5.18 -7.98
C ALA A 75 3.77 -5.44 -9.02
N LEU A 76 3.69 -6.57 -9.75
CA LEU A 76 4.68 -6.95 -10.76
C LEU A 76 4.42 -6.37 -12.16
N PHE A 77 3.15 -6.25 -12.57
CA PHE A 77 2.79 -5.95 -13.96
C PHE A 77 2.15 -4.57 -14.17
N THR A 78 1.77 -3.82 -13.13
CA THR A 78 1.34 -2.43 -13.33
C THR A 78 2.54 -1.59 -13.81
N PRO A 79 2.36 -0.72 -14.83
CA PRO A 79 3.42 0.17 -15.31
C PRO A 79 3.97 1.10 -14.22
#